data_AF-X1FKR2-F1
#
_entry.id   AF-X1FKR2-F1
#
_cell.length_a   1.000
_cell.length_b   1.000
_cell.length_c   1.000
_cell.angle_alpha   90.00
_cell.angle_beta   90.00
_cell.angle_gamma   90.00
#
_symmetry.space_group_name_H-M   'P 1'
#
loop_
_entity.id
_entity.type
_entity.pdbx_description
1 polymer ?
#
loop_
_entity_poly.entity_id
_entity_poly.type
_entity_poly.pdbx_seq_one_letter_code
_entity_poly.pdbx_strand_id
1 'polypeptide(L)'
;AVNALVQQSYEREKREKDRLFRQLEGEKQAAIDIGDSEAAIRADRELSTLQATPEQPPGPATPTSEQQSQVNAWMERNPWYKENPDLREQAELISREIGAAYPPGLPRLAAVEAEVRRRFPEQLSSASVGGSPGNPASGVRQTGRTNGRAFDDLPSDAQEAYHRFKKLNPAMTKPQYLSSYEWE
;
A
#
# COMPACT_ATOMS: atom_id res chain seq x y z
N ALA A 1 -0.50 17.15 -21.30
CA ALA A 1 -1.80 17.19 -22.02
C ALA A 1 -2.66 15.95 -21.72
N VAL A 2 -2.14 14.72 -21.88
CA VAL A 2 -2.89 13.47 -21.68
C VAL A 2 -3.53 13.34 -20.28
N ASN A 3 -2.80 13.68 -19.20
CA ASN A 3 -3.37 13.63 -17.84
C ASN A 3 -4.56 14.58 -17.63
N ALA A 4 -4.56 15.77 -18.24
CA ALA A 4 -5.65 16.73 -18.07
C ALA A 4 -6.93 16.26 -18.79
N LEU A 5 -6.79 15.59 -19.94
CA LEU A 5 -7.92 15.04 -20.68
C LEU A 5 -8.57 13.86 -19.94
N VAL A 6 -7.75 12.99 -19.34
CA VAL A 6 -8.20 11.85 -18.53
C VAL A 6 -8.86 12.28 -17.22
N GLN A 7 -8.34 13.34 -16.58
CA GLN A 7 -8.99 13.95 -15.41
C GLN A 7 -10.33 14.59 -15.78
N GLN A 8 -10.38 15.30 -16.92
CA GLN A 8 -11.61 15.92 -17.39
C GLN A 8 -12.69 14.90 -17.77
N SER A 9 -12.33 13.76 -18.37
CA SER A 9 -13.29 12.69 -18.66
C SER A 9 -13.82 12.07 -17.38
N TYR A 10 -12.95 11.78 -16.42
CA TYR A 10 -13.34 11.24 -15.11
C TYR A 10 -14.27 12.19 -14.34
N GLU A 11 -13.99 13.49 -14.32
CA GLU A 11 -14.88 14.49 -13.72
C GLU A 11 -16.25 14.55 -14.40
N ARG A 12 -16.30 14.36 -15.72
CA ARG A 12 -17.57 14.33 -16.47
C ARG A 12 -18.37 13.07 -16.13
N GLU A 13 -17.73 11.91 -16.14
CA GLU A 13 -18.34 10.63 -15.78
C GLU A 13 -18.87 10.65 -14.34
N LYS A 14 -18.11 11.24 -13.41
CA LYS A 14 -18.56 11.45 -12.03
C LYS A 14 -19.80 12.32 -11.94
N ARG A 15 -19.80 13.48 -12.60
CA ARG A 15 -20.95 14.40 -12.61
C ARG A 15 -22.19 13.76 -13.24
N GLU A 16 -22.01 12.93 -14.26
CA GLU A 16 -23.08 12.18 -14.89
C GLU A 16 -23.66 11.12 -13.95
N LYS A 17 -22.78 10.34 -13.29
CA LYS A 17 -23.17 9.37 -12.26
C LYS A 17 -23.93 10.03 -11.10
N ASP A 18 -23.45 11.17 -10.60
CA ASP A 18 -24.11 11.94 -9.53
C ASP A 18 -25.51 12.44 -9.94
N ARG A 19 -25.67 12.84 -11.21
CA ARG A 19 -26.99 13.25 -11.74
C ARG A 19 -27.95 12.07 -11.80
N LEU A 20 -27.50 10.94 -12.35
CA LEU A 20 -28.30 9.71 -12.44
C LEU A 20 -28.69 9.19 -11.06
N PHE A 21 -27.78 9.26 -10.09
CA PHE A 21 -28.07 8.88 -8.71
C PHE A 21 -29.23 9.68 -8.12
N ARG A 22 -29.15 11.03 -8.21
CA ARG A 22 -30.20 11.91 -7.69
C ARG A 22 -31.54 11.71 -8.40
N GLN A 23 -31.49 11.43 -9.70
CA GLN A 23 -32.69 11.13 -10.48
C GLN A 23 -33.37 9.86 -9.97
N LEU A 24 -32.62 8.75 -9.85
CA LEU A 24 -33.15 7.47 -9.38
C LEU A 24 -33.64 7.53 -7.92
N GLU A 25 -32.98 8.32 -7.08
CA GLU A 25 -33.43 8.59 -5.71
C GLU A 25 -34.78 9.34 -5.68
N GLY A 26 -34.95 10.34 -6.56
CA GLY A 26 -36.22 11.05 -6.73
C GLY A 26 -37.34 10.15 -7.27
N GLU A 27 -37.03 9.31 -8.26
CA GLU A 27 -37.98 8.34 -8.83
C GLU A 27 -38.40 7.30 -7.79
N LYS A 28 -37.48 6.81 -6.97
CA LYS A 28 -37.76 5.92 -5.84
C LYS A 28 -38.71 6.58 -4.84
N GLN A 29 -38.46 7.82 -4.46
CA GLN A 29 -39.30 8.53 -3.50
C GLN A 29 -40.72 8.76 -4.07
N ALA A 30 -40.82 9.22 -5.32
CA ALA A 30 -42.10 9.41 -5.98
C ALA A 30 -42.91 8.11 -6.08
N ALA A 31 -42.26 6.98 -6.36
CA ALA A 31 -42.87 5.66 -6.39
C ALA A 31 -43.40 5.23 -5.02
N ILE A 32 -42.65 5.50 -3.94
CA ILE A 32 -43.10 5.25 -2.57
C ILE A 32 -44.33 6.09 -2.22
N ASP A 33 -44.33 7.38 -2.60
CA ASP A 33 -45.41 8.31 -2.28
C ASP A 33 -46.75 7.94 -2.93
N ILE A 34 -46.71 7.35 -4.14
CA ILE A 34 -47.91 6.85 -4.84
C ILE A 34 -48.23 5.38 -4.56
N GLY A 35 -47.42 4.70 -3.73
CA GLY A 35 -47.59 3.29 -3.38
C GLY A 35 -47.18 2.31 -4.48
N ASP A 36 -46.46 2.75 -5.50
CA ASP A 36 -45.92 1.90 -6.57
C ASP A 36 -44.66 1.17 -6.08
N SER A 37 -44.89 0.05 -5.41
CA SER A 37 -43.82 -0.78 -4.86
C SER A 37 -42.92 -1.38 -5.93
N GLU A 38 -43.42 -1.61 -7.15
CA GLU A 38 -42.63 -2.20 -8.24
C GLU A 38 -41.62 -1.18 -8.77
N ALA A 39 -42.06 0.06 -9.01
CA ALA A 39 -41.18 1.15 -9.41
C ALA A 39 -40.13 1.48 -8.34
N ALA A 40 -40.49 1.45 -7.05
CA ALA A 40 -39.55 1.68 -5.96
C ALA A 40 -38.46 0.60 -5.89
N ILE A 41 -38.83 -0.68 -6.05
CA ILE A 41 -37.87 -1.80 -6.08
C ILE A 41 -36.95 -1.70 -7.31
N ARG A 42 -37.49 -1.28 -8.45
CA ARG A 42 -36.69 -1.09 -9.67
C ARG A 42 -35.64 0.01 -9.49
N ALA A 43 -36.05 1.19 -9.01
CA ALA A 43 -35.13 2.30 -8.76
C ALA A 43 -34.04 1.93 -7.74
N ASP A 44 -34.39 1.13 -6.73
CA ASP A 44 -33.43 0.63 -5.73
C ASP A 44 -32.37 -0.32 -6.33
N ARG A 45 -32.77 -1.22 -7.23
CA ARG A 45 -31.83 -2.10 -7.97
C ARG A 45 -30.89 -1.33 -8.88
N GLU A 46 -31.40 -0.30 -9.55
CA GLU A 46 -30.62 0.57 -10.42
C GLU A 46 -29.61 1.40 -9.59
N LEU A 47 -30.02 1.95 -8.44
CA LEU A 47 -29.13 2.62 -7.48
C LEU A 47 -28.02 1.69 -6.95
N SER A 48 -28.37 0.45 -6.58
CA SER A 48 -27.40 -0.54 -6.10
C SER A 48 -26.36 -0.88 -7.16
N THR A 49 -26.79 -1.01 -8.43
CA THR A 49 -25.90 -1.25 -9.57
C THR A 49 -24.97 -0.07 -9.84
N LEU A 50 -25.49 1.16 -9.75
CA LEU A 50 -24.71 2.38 -9.93
C LEU A 50 -23.65 2.53 -8.83
N GLN A 51 -23.97 2.18 -7.58
CA GLN A 51 -23.02 2.19 -6.46
C GLN A 51 -21.99 1.06 -6.53
N ALA A 52 -22.37 -0.13 -7.00
CA ALA A 52 -21.48 -1.28 -7.11
C ALA A 52 -20.37 -1.11 -8.16
N THR A 53 -20.50 -0.12 -9.06
CA THR A 53 -19.42 0.25 -9.99
C THR A 53 -18.33 1.00 -9.22
N PRO A 54 -17.15 0.39 -8.96
CA PRO A 54 -16.09 1.04 -8.20
C PRO A 54 -15.67 2.31 -8.92
N GLU A 55 -15.74 3.44 -8.20
CA GLU A 55 -15.28 4.75 -8.65
C GLU A 55 -13.75 4.76 -8.57
N GLN A 56 -13.10 3.95 -9.41
CA GLN A 56 -11.65 3.90 -9.44
C GLN A 56 -11.17 5.13 -10.21
N PRO A 57 -10.45 6.07 -9.57
CA PRO A 57 -9.84 7.16 -10.30
C PRO A 57 -8.93 6.55 -11.38
N PRO A 58 -8.85 7.15 -12.57
CA PRO A 58 -7.96 6.66 -13.61
C PRO A 58 -6.57 6.50 -13.00
N GLY A 59 -6.03 5.28 -13.07
CA GLY A 59 -4.66 5.00 -12.65
C GLY A 59 -3.70 5.94 -13.38
N PRO A 60 -2.52 6.23 -12.81
CA PRO A 60 -1.56 7.09 -13.48
C PRO A 60 -1.29 6.57 -14.90
N ALA A 61 -1.27 7.48 -15.87
CA ALA A 61 -0.96 7.17 -17.26
C ALA A 61 0.27 6.28 -17.35
N THR A 62 0.23 5.28 -18.24
CA THR A 62 1.34 4.36 -18.47
C THR A 62 2.63 5.16 -18.63
N PRO A 63 3.68 4.89 -17.83
CA PRO A 63 4.91 5.67 -17.87
C PRO A 63 5.47 5.66 -19.29
N THR A 64 5.90 6.84 -19.75
CA THR A 64 6.66 6.96 -21.00
C THR A 64 7.94 6.13 -20.92
N SER A 65 8.52 5.74 -22.07
CA SER A 65 9.76 4.95 -22.13
C SER A 65 10.89 5.56 -21.26
N GLU A 66 11.01 6.89 -21.25
CA GLU A 66 11.98 7.62 -20.44
C GLU A 66 11.69 7.52 -18.92
N GLN A 67 10.42 7.61 -18.52
CA GLN A 67 10.01 7.40 -17.13
C GLN A 67 10.24 5.95 -16.69
N GLN A 68 10.04 4.98 -17.58
CA GLN A 68 10.34 3.58 -17.32
C GLN A 68 11.83 3.37 -17.05
N SER A 69 12.72 3.96 -17.87
CA SER A 69 14.17 3.91 -17.66
C SER A 69 14.58 4.54 -16.33
N GLN A 70 13.97 5.65 -15.95
CA GLN A 70 14.23 6.33 -14.68
C GLN A 70 13.79 5.51 -13.47
N VAL A 71 12.62 4.88 -13.54
CA VAL A 71 12.11 3.99 -12.49
C VAL A 71 12.99 2.75 -12.37
N ASN A 72 13.44 2.16 -13.48
CA ASN A 72 14.37 1.03 -13.49
C ASN A 72 15.70 1.41 -12.81
N ALA A 73 16.26 2.57 -13.16
CA ALA A 73 17.50 3.05 -12.56
C ALA A 73 17.34 3.38 -11.06
N TRP A 74 16.14 3.74 -10.61
CA TRP A 74 15.84 3.89 -9.18
C TRP A 74 15.77 2.53 -8.48
N MET A 75 15.14 1.52 -9.09
CA MET A 75 15.09 0.17 -8.54
C MET A 75 16.47 -0.49 -8.46
N GLU A 76 17.36 -0.24 -9.42
CA GLU A 76 18.74 -0.74 -9.39
C GLU A 76 19.54 -0.15 -8.21
N ARG A 77 19.27 1.11 -7.86
CA ARG A 77 19.87 1.77 -6.69
C ARG A 77 19.23 1.37 -5.36
N ASN A 78 18.06 0.76 -5.41
CA ASN A 78 17.25 0.38 -4.26
C ASN A 78 16.85 -1.11 -4.34
N PRO A 79 17.83 -2.05 -4.29
CA PRO A 79 17.57 -3.49 -4.44
C PRO A 79 16.62 -4.02 -3.36
N TRP A 80 16.63 -3.41 -2.18
CA TRP A 80 15.71 -3.69 -1.07
C TRP A 80 14.23 -3.61 -1.49
N TYR A 81 13.88 -2.80 -2.49
CA TYR A 81 12.51 -2.70 -2.98
C TYR A 81 12.02 -4.00 -3.65
N LYS A 82 12.93 -4.78 -4.24
CA LYS A 82 12.62 -6.07 -4.86
C LYS A 82 12.83 -7.22 -3.88
N GLU A 83 13.89 -7.14 -3.08
CA GLU A 83 14.39 -8.23 -2.24
C GLU A 83 13.68 -8.32 -0.89
N ASN A 84 13.17 -7.20 -0.37
CA ASN A 84 12.49 -7.14 0.92
C ASN A 84 11.02 -6.74 0.73
N PRO A 85 10.09 -7.71 0.70
CA PRO A 85 8.66 -7.42 0.50
C PRO A 85 8.05 -6.59 1.63
N ASP A 86 8.56 -6.70 2.86
CA ASP A 86 8.10 -5.91 4.01
C ASP A 86 8.47 -4.43 3.80
N LEU A 87 9.72 -4.13 3.42
CA LEU A 87 10.14 -2.77 3.10
C LEU A 87 9.43 -2.20 1.87
N ARG A 88 9.11 -3.04 0.88
CA ARG A 88 8.31 -2.62 -0.27
C ARG A 88 6.92 -2.20 0.16
N GLU A 89 6.25 -2.95 1.02
CA GLU A 89 4.93 -2.58 1.54
C GLU A 89 4.99 -1.26 2.32
N GLN A 90 6.03 -1.07 3.16
CA GLN A 90 6.23 0.19 3.86
C GLN A 90 6.47 1.37 2.89
N ALA A 91 7.25 1.15 1.83
CA ALA A 91 7.48 2.16 0.80
C ALA A 91 6.18 2.55 0.06
N GLU A 92 5.29 1.59 -0.22
CA GLU A 92 3.97 1.84 -0.80
C GLU A 92 3.06 2.64 0.14
N LEU A 93 3.07 2.33 1.44
CA LEU A 93 2.32 3.10 2.45
C LEU A 93 2.83 4.54 2.56
N ILE A 94 4.15 4.72 2.63
CA ILE A 94 4.79 6.05 2.64
C ILE A 94 4.46 6.81 1.34
N SER A 95 4.50 6.15 0.19
CA SER A 95 4.15 6.75 -1.11
C SER A 95 2.72 7.30 -1.14
N ARG A 96 1.77 6.62 -0.48
CA ARG A 96 0.39 7.10 -0.32
C ARG A 96 0.32 8.29 0.65
N GLU A 97 1.02 8.22 1.78
CA GLU A 97 1.09 9.28 2.81
C GLU A 97 1.59 10.61 2.21
N ILE A 98 2.69 10.55 1.45
CA ILE A 98 3.31 11.74 0.84
C ILE A 98 2.68 12.12 -0.51
N GLY A 99 1.68 11.36 -0.97
CA GLY A 99 1.11 11.47 -2.31
C GLY A 99 0.43 12.80 -2.60
N ALA A 100 -0.03 13.51 -1.56
CA ALA A 100 -0.58 14.87 -1.67
C ALA A 100 0.51 15.94 -1.86
N ALA A 101 1.72 15.71 -1.33
CA ALA A 101 2.84 16.66 -1.41
C ALA A 101 3.73 16.42 -2.64
N TYR A 102 3.83 15.17 -3.11
CA TYR A 102 4.65 14.80 -4.26
C TYR A 102 3.82 14.15 -5.36
N PRO A 103 3.87 14.65 -6.61
CA PRO A 103 3.19 14.01 -7.73
C PRO A 103 3.80 12.61 -8.01
N PRO A 104 3.04 11.68 -8.59
CA PRO A 104 3.54 10.35 -8.92
C PRO A 104 4.73 10.43 -9.89
N GLY A 105 5.71 9.54 -9.70
CA GLY A 105 6.94 9.49 -10.51
C GLY A 105 8.21 9.65 -9.66
N LEU A 106 9.33 9.97 -10.31
CA LEU A 106 10.65 10.09 -9.68
C LEU A 106 10.70 10.96 -8.41
N PRO A 107 10.06 12.15 -8.35
CA PRO A 107 10.13 13.00 -7.15
C PRO A 107 9.54 12.29 -5.93
N ARG A 108 8.43 11.57 -6.12
CA ARG A 108 7.82 10.78 -5.05
C ARG A 108 8.70 9.59 -4.68
N LEU A 109 9.27 8.88 -5.66
CA LEU A 109 10.18 7.75 -5.38
C LEU A 109 11.42 8.17 -4.58
N ALA A 110 12.00 9.34 -4.89
CA ALA A 110 13.12 9.89 -4.14
C ALA A 110 12.72 10.25 -2.69
N ALA A 111 11.53 10.84 -2.50
CA ALA A 111 11.01 11.16 -1.18
C ALA A 111 10.67 9.90 -0.37
N VAL A 112 10.12 8.86 -1.01
CA VAL A 112 9.89 7.54 -0.41
C VAL A 112 11.21 6.92 0.02
N GLU A 113 12.23 6.91 -0.85
CA GLU A 113 13.56 6.38 -0.52
C GLU A 113 14.18 7.08 0.70
N ALA A 114 14.12 8.42 0.74
CA ALA A 114 14.63 9.19 1.87
C ALA A 114 13.90 8.84 3.17
N GLU A 115 12.59 8.69 3.11
CA GLU A 115 11.77 8.39 4.27
C GLU A 115 11.93 6.93 4.75
N VAL A 116 12.07 5.98 3.82
CA VAL A 116 12.40 4.58 4.15
C VAL A 116 13.77 4.50 4.80
N ARG A 117 14.77 5.22 4.28
CA ARG A 117 16.11 5.30 4.92
C ARG A 117 16.06 5.90 6.31
N ARG A 118 15.21 6.91 6.52
CA ARG A 118 15.04 7.57 7.81
C ARG A 118 14.31 6.68 8.82
N ARG A 119 13.25 5.99 8.40
CA ARG A 119 12.39 5.17 9.28
C ARG A 119 12.93 3.76 9.52
N PHE A 120 13.68 3.20 8.56
CA PHE A 120 14.14 1.81 8.59
C PHE A 120 15.65 1.65 8.26
N PRO A 121 16.55 2.41 8.90
CA PRO A 121 17.99 2.33 8.59
C PRO A 121 18.58 0.94 8.87
N GLU A 122 18.08 0.27 9.90
CA GLU A 122 18.52 -1.07 10.33
C GLU A 122 18.15 -2.18 9.34
N GLN A 123 16.99 -2.09 8.68
CA GLN A 123 16.56 -3.07 7.68
C GLN A 123 17.30 -2.91 6.34
N LEU A 124 17.78 -1.69 6.04
CA LEU A 124 18.60 -1.41 4.87
C LEU A 124 20.06 -1.85 5.06
N SER A 125 20.56 -1.80 6.29
CA SER A 125 21.86 -2.37 6.67
C SER A 125 21.88 -3.90 6.53
N SER A 126 20.82 -4.58 6.95
CA SER A 126 20.71 -6.05 6.89
C SER A 126 20.54 -6.63 5.48
N ALA A 127 20.17 -5.82 4.48
CA ALA A 127 20.05 -6.27 3.09
C ALA A 127 21.42 -6.52 2.41
N SER A 128 22.53 -6.13 3.03
CA SER A 128 23.89 -6.33 2.49
C SER A 128 24.51 -7.70 2.82
N VAL A 129 23.80 -8.56 3.55
CA VAL A 129 24.32 -9.88 4.01
C VAL A 129 23.42 -11.01 3.51
N GLY A 130 23.06 -10.96 2.22
CA GLY A 130 22.45 -12.07 1.47
C GLY A 130 23.41 -12.50 0.38
N GLY A 131 24.27 -13.47 0.69
CA GLY A 131 25.42 -13.85 -0.14
C GLY A 131 25.08 -14.38 -1.54
N SER A 132 25.85 -13.92 -2.53
CA SER A 132 26.19 -14.77 -3.67
C SER A 132 26.98 -15.98 -3.18
N PRO A 133 26.65 -17.21 -3.62
CA PRO A 133 27.55 -18.34 -3.42
C PRO A 133 28.69 -18.22 -4.42
N GLY A 134 29.89 -17.94 -3.92
CA GLY A 134 31.13 -18.25 -4.64
C GLY A 134 32.08 -17.07 -4.86
N ASN A 135 32.86 -16.73 -3.85
CA ASN A 135 34.28 -16.42 -4.09
C ASN A 135 35.10 -16.68 -2.80
N PRO A 136 35.98 -17.70 -2.75
CA PRO A 136 36.80 -17.96 -1.57
C PRO A 136 38.07 -17.09 -1.62
N ALA A 137 37.94 -15.79 -1.37
CA ALA A 137 39.11 -14.93 -1.22
C ALA A 137 38.79 -13.66 -0.44
N SER A 138 38.79 -13.75 0.90
CA SER A 138 39.44 -12.80 1.81
C SER A 138 38.85 -12.96 3.20
N GLY A 139 39.66 -13.47 4.12
CA GLY A 139 39.29 -13.56 5.52
C GLY A 139 39.25 -12.18 6.16
N VAL A 140 38.13 -11.85 6.80
CA VAL A 140 38.10 -11.03 8.01
C VAL A 140 37.07 -11.66 8.94
N ARG A 141 37.56 -12.19 10.06
CA ARG A 141 36.73 -12.60 11.18
C ARG A 141 36.25 -11.32 11.88
N GLN A 142 34.95 -11.09 11.95
CA GLN A 142 34.39 -10.27 13.03
C GLN A 142 33.27 -11.03 13.73
N THR A 143 33.66 -11.53 14.90
CA THR A 143 32.83 -11.99 15.99
C THR A 143 31.93 -10.86 16.48
N GLY A 144 30.64 -11.12 16.59
CA GLY A 144 29.68 -10.26 17.29
C GLY A 144 28.49 -11.09 17.75
N ARG A 145 28.64 -11.81 18.86
CA ARG A 145 27.49 -12.32 19.63
C ARG A 145 26.77 -11.10 20.20
N THR A 146 25.55 -10.84 19.76
CA THR A 146 24.60 -9.98 20.48
C THR A 146 23.41 -10.83 20.90
N ASN A 147 23.27 -10.94 22.22
CA ASN A 147 22.30 -11.69 23.02
C ASN A 147 20.96 -12.04 22.36
N GLY A 148 20.57 -13.32 22.47
CA GLY A 148 19.35 -13.93 21.93
C GLY A 148 18.08 -13.39 22.55
N ARG A 149 17.48 -12.41 21.86
CA ARG A 149 16.12 -11.92 22.06
C ARG A 149 15.46 -11.69 20.70
N ALA A 150 15.72 -12.59 19.76
CA ALA A 150 15.03 -12.58 18.48
C ALA A 150 13.63 -13.20 18.64
N PHE A 151 12.74 -12.92 17.68
CA PHE A 151 11.40 -13.52 17.67
C PHE A 151 11.45 -15.06 17.68
N ASP A 152 12.47 -15.64 17.05
CA ASP A 152 12.71 -17.08 16.99
C ASP A 152 13.17 -17.68 18.33
N ASP A 153 13.60 -16.85 19.29
CA ASP A 153 13.95 -17.26 20.66
C ASP A 153 12.74 -17.25 21.61
N LEU A 154 11.56 -16.80 21.16
CA LEU A 154 10.33 -16.83 21.95
C LEU A 154 9.79 -18.26 22.11
N PRO A 155 9.20 -18.62 23.27
CA PRO A 155 8.44 -19.86 23.42
C PRO A 155 7.31 -19.95 22.39
N SER A 156 6.97 -21.16 21.92
CA SER A 156 5.95 -21.32 20.86
C SER A 156 4.60 -20.71 21.24
N ASP A 157 4.24 -20.75 22.52
CA ASP A 157 3.02 -20.11 23.06
C ASP A 157 3.02 -18.59 22.86
N ALA A 158 4.17 -17.94 23.10
CA ALA A 158 4.35 -16.51 22.88
C ALA A 158 4.34 -16.13 21.40
N GLN A 159 4.85 -17.00 20.52
CA GLN A 159 4.75 -16.80 19.07
C GLN A 159 3.30 -16.89 18.59
N GLU A 160 2.53 -17.88 19.05
CA GLU A 160 1.11 -18.01 18.73
C GLU A 160 0.29 -16.82 19.24
N ALA A 161 0.57 -16.33 20.45
CA ALA A 161 -0.07 -15.15 20.99
C ALA A 161 0.18 -13.92 20.08
N TYR A 162 1.40 -13.71 19.58
CA TYR A 162 1.68 -12.67 18.59
C TYR A 162 0.84 -12.82 17.32
N HIS A 163 0.72 -14.04 16.78
CA HIS A 163 -0.08 -14.27 15.58
C HIS A 163 -1.58 -13.99 15.81
N ARG A 164 -2.12 -14.34 16.98
CA ARG A 164 -3.51 -14.02 17.37
C ARG A 164 -3.69 -12.51 17.53
N PHE A 165 -2.76 -11.83 18.20
CA PHE A 165 -2.78 -10.37 18.36
C PHE A 165 -2.66 -9.63 17.02
N LYS A 166 -1.80 -10.09 16.10
CA LYS A 166 -1.65 -9.51 14.76
C LYS A 166 -2.93 -9.63 13.93
N LYS A 167 -3.71 -10.71 14.13
CA LYS A 167 -5.01 -10.90 13.47
C LYS A 167 -6.07 -9.91 13.97
N LEU A 168 -6.00 -9.51 15.24
CA LEU A 168 -6.94 -8.57 15.87
C LEU A 168 -6.47 -7.10 15.75
N ASN A 169 -5.16 -6.87 15.70
CA ASN A 169 -4.54 -5.56 15.57
C ASN A 169 -3.40 -5.62 14.53
N PRO A 170 -3.70 -5.38 13.24
CA PRO A 170 -2.73 -5.51 12.15
C PRO A 170 -1.58 -4.48 12.19
N ALA A 171 -1.68 -3.44 13.02
CA ALA A 171 -0.62 -2.45 13.23
C ALA A 171 0.47 -2.93 14.20
N MET A 172 0.27 -4.03 14.93
CA MET A 172 1.26 -4.56 15.88
C MET A 172 2.44 -5.18 15.12
N THR A 173 3.65 -4.68 15.40
CA THR A 173 4.88 -5.16 14.78
C THR A 173 5.62 -6.14 15.70
N LYS A 174 6.39 -7.09 15.11
CA LYS A 174 7.26 -8.01 15.87
C LYS A 174 8.13 -7.31 16.93
N PRO A 175 8.85 -6.21 16.63
CA PRO A 175 9.67 -5.52 17.64
C PRO A 175 8.85 -4.89 18.78
N GLN A 176 7.63 -4.43 18.50
CA GLN A 176 6.74 -3.87 19.52
C GLN A 176 6.23 -4.96 20.48
N TYR A 177 5.96 -6.16 19.94
CA TYR A 177 5.63 -7.33 20.75
C TYR A 177 6.81 -7.80 21.61
N LEU A 178 8.01 -7.90 21.02
CA LEU A 178 9.24 -8.29 21.73
C LEU A 178 9.65 -7.29 22.84
N SER A 179 9.34 -6.01 22.65
CA SER A 179 9.60 -4.96 23.66
C SER A 179 8.62 -5.02 24.83
N SER A 180 7.43 -5.56 24.60
CA SER A 180 6.38 -5.72 25.61
C SER A 180 6.40 -7.10 26.26
N TYR A 181 7.21 -8.02 25.74
CA TYR A 181 7.34 -9.38 26.25
C TYR A 181 8.32 -9.39 27.44
N GLU A 182 7.84 -9.75 28.62
CA GLU A 182 8.69 -9.98 29.78
C GLU A 182 9.44 -11.31 29.60
N TRP A 183 10.77 -11.20 29.48
CA TRP A 183 11.67 -12.33 29.41
C TRP A 183 12.00 -12.75 30.85
N GLU A 184 11.43 -13.87 31.32
CA GLU A 184 11.78 -14.52 32.60
C GLU A 184 13.00 -15.44 32.47
#